data_AF-A0AAV4FAC1-F1
#
_entry.id   AF-A0AAV4FAC1-F1
#
_cell.length_a   1.000
_cell.length_b   1.000
_cell.length_c   1.000
_cell.angle_alpha   90.00
_cell.angle_beta   90.00
_cell.angle_gamma   90.00
#
_symmetry.space_group_name_H-M   'P 1'
#
loop_
_entity.id
_entity.type
_entity.pdbx_description
1 polymer ?
#
loop_
_entity_poly.entity_id
_entity_poly.type
_entity_poly.pdbx_seq_one_letter_code
_entity_poly.pdbx_strand_id
1 'polypeptide(L)'
;MDYCQFWEGTCHFIVLCASQDSVREIMIKAHELEFDNGEYVFFNIDLFSSHNATLKPWYRANDTDARNAAARKAYESLMTVTLRQPTSPKYKQFSKDVKAKAAQIYPNFTYGDEEVNSFVGAFYDAVILYAHALNETIEAGGNVTDGINITRRMWNRTFDGITGKVSIDENGDRNADYSLLDMDPKTGEFQIGSEIYAYGSFNKHTSICYKNSLFT
;
A
#
# COMPACT_ATOMS: atom_id res chain seq x y z
N MET A 1 -6.07 5.84 -29.44
CA MET A 1 -6.71 6.91 -28.65
C MET A 1 -5.68 7.33 -27.62
N ASP A 2 -5.24 8.58 -27.65
CA ASP A 2 -4.29 9.11 -26.67
C ASP A 2 -5.10 9.39 -25.39
N TYR A 3 -4.90 8.60 -24.33
CA TYR A 3 -5.71 8.69 -23.11
C TYR A 3 -5.67 10.09 -22.48
N CYS A 4 -4.59 10.85 -22.71
CA CYS A 4 -4.41 12.20 -22.16
C CYS A 4 -5.32 13.25 -22.82
N GLN A 5 -5.66 13.11 -24.11
CA GLN A 5 -6.57 14.03 -24.80
C GLN A 5 -8.01 13.97 -24.24
N PHE A 6 -8.36 12.91 -23.52
CA PHE A 6 -9.63 12.80 -22.84
C PHE A 6 -9.69 13.66 -21.56
N TRP A 7 -8.56 13.94 -20.91
CA TRP A 7 -8.53 14.64 -19.61
C TRP A 7 -8.59 16.16 -19.74
N GLU A 8 -8.19 16.69 -20.89
CA GLU A 8 -8.16 18.12 -21.17
C GLU A 8 -9.54 18.76 -20.95
N GLY A 9 -9.63 19.69 -19.99
CA GLY A 9 -10.83 20.46 -19.70
C GLY A 9 -11.96 19.72 -18.95
N THR A 10 -11.77 18.47 -18.52
CA THR A 10 -12.81 17.69 -17.82
C THR A 10 -12.38 17.07 -16.49
N CYS A 11 -11.08 16.82 -16.27
CA CYS A 11 -10.61 16.13 -15.06
C CYS A 11 -9.26 16.68 -14.56
N HIS A 12 -9.24 17.23 -13.34
CA HIS A 12 -8.03 17.73 -12.67
C HIS A 12 -7.40 16.69 -11.72
N PHE A 13 -8.13 15.62 -11.40
CA PHE A 13 -7.70 14.56 -10.47
C PHE A 13 -7.71 13.21 -11.19
N ILE A 14 -6.53 12.69 -11.51
CA ILE A 14 -6.39 11.46 -12.29
C ILE A 14 -5.90 10.34 -11.37
N VAL A 15 -6.66 9.24 -11.30
CA VAL A 15 -6.26 8.05 -10.55
C VAL A 15 -5.86 6.95 -11.52
N LEU A 16 -4.61 6.49 -11.42
CA LEU A 16 -3.99 5.47 -12.24
C LEU A 16 -3.85 4.16 -11.46
N CYS A 17 -4.38 3.08 -12.03
CA CYS A 17 -4.18 1.73 -11.52
C CYS A 17 -3.61 0.86 -12.65
N ALA A 18 -2.29 0.91 -12.80
CA ALA A 18 -1.55 0.18 -13.83
C ALA A 18 -0.19 -0.25 -13.29
N SER A 19 0.57 -1.04 -14.06
CA SER A 19 1.94 -1.38 -13.68
C SER A 19 2.83 -0.13 -13.59
N GLN A 20 3.91 -0.20 -12.82
CA GLN A 20 4.84 0.92 -12.66
C GLN A 20 5.38 1.43 -14.01
N ASP A 21 5.60 0.53 -14.97
CA ASP A 21 6.04 0.91 -16.32
C ASP A 21 4.93 1.63 -17.09
N SER A 22 3.69 1.15 -17.04
CA SER A 22 2.57 1.85 -17.69
C SER A 22 2.31 3.22 -17.09
N VAL A 23 2.38 3.35 -15.75
CA VAL A 23 2.29 4.66 -15.08
C VAL A 23 3.41 5.58 -15.56
N ARG A 24 4.65 5.07 -15.66
CA ARG A 24 5.79 5.86 -16.15
C ARG A 24 5.55 6.39 -17.57
N GLU A 25 5.08 5.54 -18.47
CA GLU A 25 4.79 5.95 -19.85
C GLU A 25 3.65 6.98 -19.93
N ILE A 26 2.61 6.81 -19.11
CA ILE A 26 1.52 7.78 -19.00
C ILE A 26 2.05 9.13 -18.52
N MET A 27 2.88 9.14 -17.46
CA MET A 27 3.42 10.39 -16.92
C MET A 27 4.37 11.09 -17.88
N ILE A 28 5.24 10.34 -18.59
CA ILE A 28 6.08 10.93 -19.65
C ILE A 28 5.19 11.58 -20.71
N LYS A 29 4.12 10.90 -21.12
CA LYS A 29 3.18 11.45 -22.10
C LYS A 29 2.43 12.68 -21.58
N ALA A 30 2.05 12.67 -20.30
CA ALA A 30 1.44 13.82 -19.64
C ALA A 30 2.37 15.04 -19.65
N HIS A 31 3.67 14.85 -19.40
CA HIS A 31 4.68 15.91 -19.48
C HIS A 31 4.86 16.46 -20.91
N GLU A 32 4.86 15.59 -21.93
CA GLU A 32 4.87 16.04 -23.34
C GLU A 32 3.66 16.91 -23.72
N LEU A 33 2.55 16.74 -23.00
CA LEU A 33 1.29 17.46 -23.21
C LEU A 33 1.07 18.57 -22.17
N GLU A 34 2.07 18.89 -21.35
CA GLU A 34 2.04 19.94 -20.32
C GLU A 34 0.99 19.74 -19.19
N PHE A 35 0.62 18.49 -18.90
CA PHE A 35 -0.28 18.14 -17.80
C PHE A 35 0.42 18.15 -16.42
N ASP A 36 1.71 18.43 -16.35
CA ASP A 36 2.47 18.64 -15.11
C ASP A 36 2.67 20.13 -14.76
N ASN A 37 1.83 21.00 -15.32
CA ASN A 37 1.85 22.46 -15.12
C ASN A 37 1.30 22.96 -13.77
N GLY A 38 0.83 22.05 -12.91
CA GLY A 38 0.23 22.35 -11.60
C GLY A 38 -1.31 22.45 -11.59
N GLU A 39 -1.98 22.34 -12.74
CA GLU A 39 -3.45 22.30 -12.82
C GLU A 39 -4.02 20.88 -12.66
N TYR A 40 -3.17 19.87 -12.76
CA TYR A 40 -3.53 18.45 -12.65
C TYR A 40 -2.73 17.78 -11.54
N VAL A 41 -3.36 16.84 -10.86
CA VAL A 41 -2.71 15.95 -9.90
C VAL A 41 -2.99 14.50 -10.29
N PHE A 42 -1.94 13.70 -10.27
CA PHE A 42 -2.00 12.28 -10.53
C PHE A 42 -1.83 11.51 -9.23
N PHE A 43 -2.62 10.44 -9.09
CA PHE A 43 -2.44 9.43 -8.05
C PHE A 43 -2.23 8.09 -8.71
N ASN A 44 -1.18 7.35 -8.34
CA ASN A 44 -1.10 5.93 -8.68
C ASN A 44 -1.30 5.06 -7.44
N ILE A 45 -1.95 3.92 -7.62
CA ILE A 45 -2.15 2.92 -6.55
C ILE A 45 -1.08 1.84 -6.69
N ASP A 46 -0.18 1.75 -5.70
CA ASP A 46 0.89 0.74 -5.65
C ASP A 46 0.94 0.07 -4.27
N LEU A 47 0.21 -1.04 -4.15
CA LEU A 47 0.05 -1.78 -2.89
C LEU A 47 1.06 -2.93 -2.72
N PHE A 48 1.82 -3.26 -3.77
CA PHE A 48 2.59 -4.51 -3.82
C PHE A 48 4.08 -4.29 -3.95
N SER A 49 4.50 -3.18 -4.53
CA SER A 49 5.90 -2.92 -4.79
C SER A 49 6.68 -2.73 -3.51
N SER A 50 7.95 -3.10 -3.57
CA SER A 50 8.84 -2.93 -2.43
C SER A 50 9.25 -1.48 -2.25
N HIS A 51 9.75 -1.15 -1.06
CA HIS A 51 10.28 0.18 -0.76
C HIS A 51 11.32 0.64 -1.80
N ASN A 52 12.18 -0.27 -2.26
CA ASN A 52 13.20 0.03 -3.26
C ASN A 52 12.58 0.38 -4.62
N ALA A 53 11.57 -0.36 -5.04
CA ALA A 53 10.85 -0.09 -6.28
C ALA A 53 10.07 1.23 -6.23
N THR A 54 9.57 1.61 -5.05
CA THR A 54 8.84 2.88 -4.85
C THR A 54 9.74 4.07 -4.55
N LEU A 55 11.04 3.89 -4.29
CA LEU A 55 11.95 5.00 -3.93
C LEU A 55 12.21 5.95 -5.11
N LYS A 56 12.45 5.41 -6.31
CA LYS A 56 12.66 6.17 -7.55
C LYS A 56 11.82 5.56 -8.69
N PRO A 57 10.48 5.62 -8.60
CA PRO A 57 9.58 4.89 -9.50
C PRO A 57 9.65 5.38 -10.95
N TRP A 58 10.15 6.60 -11.18
CA TRP A 58 10.40 7.20 -12.49
C TRP A 58 11.69 6.73 -13.18
N TYR A 59 12.64 6.18 -12.43
CA TYR A 59 13.98 5.87 -12.95
C TYR A 59 14.02 4.48 -13.60
N ARG A 60 14.67 4.38 -14.76
CA ARG A 60 14.98 3.12 -15.43
C ARG A 60 16.44 3.14 -15.89
N ALA A 61 17.25 2.22 -15.37
CA ALA A 61 18.69 2.15 -15.67
C ALA A 61 18.98 1.77 -17.13
N ASN A 62 18.02 1.14 -17.81
CA ASN A 62 18.10 0.72 -19.21
C ASN A 62 17.47 1.74 -20.19
N ASP A 63 17.12 2.95 -19.73
CA ASP A 63 16.53 4.00 -20.54
C ASP A 63 17.48 5.21 -20.63
N THR A 64 17.20 6.12 -21.57
CA THR A 64 18.03 7.31 -21.82
C THR A 64 17.94 8.33 -20.69
N ASP A 65 19.02 9.09 -20.47
CA ASP A 65 19.06 10.17 -19.48
C ASP A 65 17.97 11.23 -19.72
N ALA A 66 17.73 11.58 -21.00
CA ALA A 66 16.68 12.53 -21.37
C ALA A 66 15.29 12.05 -20.95
N ARG A 67 14.98 10.76 -21.17
CA ARG A 67 13.68 10.19 -20.82
C ARG A 67 13.54 9.99 -19.32
N ASN A 68 14.62 9.66 -18.61
CA ASN A 68 14.63 9.64 -17.14
C ASN A 68 14.44 11.04 -16.55
N ALA A 69 15.00 12.09 -17.17
CA ALA A 69 14.79 13.48 -16.75
C ALA A 69 13.33 13.92 -16.98
N ALA A 70 12.74 13.60 -18.14
CA ALA A 70 11.33 13.86 -18.44
C ALA A 70 10.40 13.12 -17.46
N ALA A 71 10.66 11.84 -17.20
CA ALA A 71 9.90 11.07 -16.22
C ALA A 71 10.03 11.66 -14.81
N ARG A 72 11.24 12.02 -14.38
CA ARG A 72 11.45 12.67 -13.07
C ARG A 72 10.63 13.95 -12.95
N LYS A 73 10.64 14.80 -13.99
CA LYS A 73 9.89 16.06 -14.00
C LYS A 73 8.38 15.81 -13.95
N ALA A 74 7.88 14.90 -14.78
CA ALA A 74 6.47 14.52 -14.79
C ALA A 74 5.96 14.05 -13.42
N TYR A 75 6.79 13.25 -12.72
CA TYR A 75 6.45 12.68 -11.42
C TYR A 75 6.38 13.70 -10.28
N GLU A 76 6.78 14.96 -10.49
CA GLU A 76 6.49 16.04 -9.52
C GLU A 76 4.98 16.30 -9.34
N SER A 77 4.16 15.88 -10.32
CA SER A 77 2.69 15.96 -10.27
C SER A 77 2.01 14.66 -9.81
N LEU A 78 2.79 13.61 -9.48
CA LEU A 78 2.30 12.29 -9.11
C LEU A 78 2.53 11.99 -7.63
N MET A 79 1.47 11.60 -6.93
CA MET A 79 1.55 11.01 -5.60
C MET A 79 1.22 9.50 -5.65
N THR A 80 1.86 8.69 -4.82
CA THR A 80 1.62 7.23 -4.79
C THR A 80 0.89 6.81 -3.53
N VAL A 81 -0.25 6.15 -3.69
CA VAL A 81 -0.97 5.51 -2.58
C VAL A 81 -0.43 4.09 -2.39
N THR A 82 0.11 3.81 -1.21
CA THR A 82 0.64 2.49 -0.84
C THR A 82 0.09 1.99 0.49
N LEU A 83 0.27 0.71 0.81
CA LEU A 83 -0.04 0.18 2.13
C LEU A 83 0.98 0.70 3.15
N ARG A 84 0.51 1.09 4.33
CA ARG A 84 1.42 1.44 5.43
C ARG A 84 2.26 0.23 5.80
N GLN A 85 3.58 0.37 5.73
CA GLN A 85 4.50 -0.67 6.15
C GLN A 85 4.71 -0.61 7.68
N PRO A 86 4.57 -1.74 8.40
CA PRO A 86 4.83 -1.75 9.83
C PRO A 86 6.33 -1.55 10.10
N THR A 87 6.69 -0.55 10.91
CA THR A 87 8.09 -0.21 11.23
C THR A 87 8.56 -0.77 12.57
N SER A 88 7.71 -1.50 13.28
CA SER A 88 7.97 -1.96 14.65
C SER A 88 9.16 -2.95 14.69
N PRO A 89 9.96 -2.96 15.78
CA PRO A 89 11.04 -3.94 15.95
C PRO A 89 10.54 -5.39 15.87
N LYS A 90 9.32 -5.65 16.36
CA LYS A 90 8.67 -6.97 16.27
C LYS A 90 8.44 -7.39 14.81
N TYR A 91 7.94 -6.49 13.98
CA TYR A 91 7.72 -6.76 12.56
C TYR A 91 9.04 -7.00 11.82
N LYS A 92 10.08 -6.21 12.13
CA LYS A 92 11.41 -6.40 11.54
C LYS A 92 11.98 -7.78 11.88
N GLN A 93 11.80 -8.26 13.11
CA GLN A 93 12.22 -9.60 13.49
C GLN A 93 11.39 -10.67 12.78
N PHE A 94 10.06 -10.53 12.76
CA PHE A 94 9.18 -11.42 12.02
C PHE A 94 9.56 -11.55 10.55
N SER A 95 9.85 -10.44 9.88
CA SER A 95 10.32 -10.41 8.50
C SER A 95 11.60 -11.24 8.32
N LYS A 96 12.59 -11.08 9.21
CA LYS A 96 13.82 -11.88 9.19
C LYS A 96 13.54 -13.38 9.35
N ASP A 97 12.66 -13.74 10.28
CA ASP A 97 12.32 -15.13 10.56
C ASP A 97 11.60 -15.78 9.36
N VAL A 98 10.66 -15.05 8.74
CA VAL A 98 9.99 -15.50 7.51
C VAL A 98 11.00 -15.71 6.38
N LYS A 99 11.90 -14.76 6.16
CA LYS A 99 12.95 -14.89 5.12
C LYS A 99 13.84 -16.11 5.37
N ALA A 100 14.29 -16.31 6.61
CA ALA A 100 15.11 -17.45 6.99
C ALA A 100 14.37 -18.78 6.77
N LYS A 101 13.09 -18.84 7.12
CA LYS A 101 12.24 -20.03 6.91
C LYS A 101 12.00 -20.29 5.43
N ALA A 102 11.74 -19.25 4.65
CA ALA A 102 11.53 -19.37 3.20
C ALA A 102 12.79 -19.87 2.48
N ALA A 103 13.98 -19.40 2.86
CA ALA A 103 15.24 -19.88 2.29
C ALA A 103 15.47 -21.39 2.50
N GLN A 104 14.93 -21.96 3.58
CA GLN A 104 15.00 -23.40 3.85
C GLN A 104 14.01 -24.22 3.01
N ILE A 105 12.82 -23.67 2.73
CA ILE A 105 11.71 -24.39 2.08
C ILE A 105 11.74 -24.19 0.56
N TYR A 106 12.16 -23.01 0.10
CA TYR A 106 12.12 -22.58 -1.28
C TYR A 106 13.54 -22.22 -1.74
N PRO A 107 14.40 -23.21 -2.06
CA PRO A 107 15.81 -22.98 -2.38
C PRO A 107 16.03 -22.15 -3.65
N ASN A 108 15.02 -22.07 -4.54
CA ASN A 108 15.06 -21.29 -5.77
C ASN A 108 14.42 -19.89 -5.62
N PHE A 109 14.12 -19.46 -4.39
CA PHE A 109 13.55 -18.15 -4.10
C PHE A 109 14.44 -17.41 -3.12
N THR A 110 14.74 -16.15 -3.40
CA THR A 110 15.52 -15.29 -2.53
C THR A 110 14.77 -13.98 -2.33
N TYR A 111 14.50 -13.65 -1.08
CA TYR A 111 13.99 -12.33 -0.73
C TYR A 111 15.07 -11.27 -0.96
N GLY A 112 14.66 -10.07 -1.38
CA GLY A 112 15.53 -8.90 -1.35
C GLY A 112 15.83 -8.46 0.09
N ASP A 113 16.58 -7.36 0.23
CA ASP A 113 16.96 -6.82 1.55
C ASP A 113 15.78 -6.20 2.30
N GLU A 114 14.77 -5.73 1.57
CA GLU A 114 13.52 -5.12 2.06
C GLU A 114 12.66 -6.06 2.90
N GLU A 115 11.92 -5.52 3.87
CA GLU A 115 10.98 -6.31 4.67
C GLU A 115 9.96 -7.07 3.82
N VAL A 116 9.45 -8.19 4.36
CA VAL A 116 8.38 -8.94 3.69
C VAL A 116 7.16 -8.04 3.47
N ASN A 117 6.48 -8.26 2.33
CA ASN A 117 5.29 -7.49 1.97
C ASN A 117 4.22 -7.58 3.09
N SER A 118 3.52 -6.48 3.36
CA SER A 118 2.40 -6.38 4.30
C SER A 118 1.36 -7.49 4.20
N PHE A 119 1.13 -8.10 3.02
CA PHE A 119 0.25 -9.26 2.88
C PHE A 119 0.72 -10.48 3.68
N VAL A 120 2.03 -10.70 3.78
CA VAL A 120 2.61 -11.79 4.59
C VAL A 120 2.28 -11.58 6.06
N GLY A 121 2.41 -10.34 6.55
CA GLY A 121 2.00 -9.96 7.89
C GLY A 121 0.49 -10.09 8.10
N ALA A 122 -0.33 -9.71 7.12
CA ALA A 122 -1.78 -9.82 7.19
C ALA A 122 -2.26 -11.28 7.31
N PHE A 123 -1.62 -12.23 6.62
CA PHE A 123 -1.90 -13.66 6.79
C PHE A 123 -1.52 -14.18 8.17
N TYR A 124 -0.40 -13.72 8.72
CA TYR A 124 -0.04 -14.04 10.11
C TYR A 124 -1.13 -13.56 11.07
N ASP A 125 -1.56 -12.31 10.94
CA ASP A 125 -2.61 -11.73 11.78
C ASP A 125 -3.95 -12.45 11.62
N ALA A 126 -4.28 -12.91 10.41
CA ALA A 126 -5.49 -13.67 10.16
C ALA A 126 -5.53 -15.00 10.94
N VAL A 127 -4.39 -15.69 11.08
CA VAL A 127 -4.30 -16.90 11.90
C VAL A 127 -4.47 -16.58 13.38
N ILE A 128 -3.90 -15.48 13.86
CA ILE A 128 -4.07 -15.02 15.25
C ILE A 128 -5.54 -14.67 15.53
N LEU A 129 -6.19 -13.93 14.63
CA LEU A 129 -7.61 -13.63 14.71
C LEU A 129 -8.47 -14.90 14.74
N TYR A 130 -8.17 -15.87 13.87
CA TYR A 130 -8.85 -17.16 13.85
C TYR A 130 -8.67 -17.91 15.18
N ALA A 131 -7.46 -17.95 15.73
CA ALA A 131 -7.18 -18.62 17.00
C ALA A 131 -7.98 -18.00 18.16
N HIS A 132 -8.07 -16.67 18.23
CA HIS A 132 -8.88 -15.98 19.22
C HIS A 132 -10.37 -16.33 19.09
N ALA A 133 -10.93 -16.18 17.89
CA ALA A 133 -12.35 -16.46 17.63
C ALA A 133 -12.71 -17.93 17.85
N LEU A 134 -11.80 -18.85 17.51
CA LEU A 134 -11.98 -20.27 17.74
C LEU A 134 -11.96 -20.61 19.24
N ASN A 135 -11.02 -20.06 19.99
CA ASN A 135 -10.93 -20.29 21.43
C ASN A 135 -12.23 -19.85 22.14
N GLU A 136 -12.71 -18.64 21.83
CA GLU A 136 -13.98 -18.10 22.34
C GLU A 136 -15.20 -18.92 21.90
N THR A 137 -15.14 -19.58 20.74
CA THR A 137 -16.21 -20.48 20.27
C THR A 137 -16.23 -21.76 21.10
N ILE A 138 -15.07 -22.35 21.37
CA ILE A 138 -14.94 -23.58 22.18
C ILE A 138 -15.33 -23.31 23.63
N GLU A 139 -14.92 -22.19 24.22
CA GLU A 139 -15.31 -21.77 25.58
C GLU A 139 -16.82 -21.60 25.72
N ALA A 140 -17.51 -21.19 24.65
CA ALA A 140 -18.96 -21.09 24.60
C ALA A 140 -19.67 -22.42 24.31
N GLY A 141 -18.96 -23.55 24.28
CA GLY A 141 -19.50 -24.89 24.01
C GLY A 141 -19.69 -25.22 22.53
N GLY A 142 -19.14 -24.41 21.62
CA GLY A 142 -19.13 -24.67 20.19
C GLY A 142 -18.04 -25.65 19.74
N ASN A 143 -17.92 -25.84 18.42
CA ASN A 143 -16.93 -26.73 17.80
C ASN A 143 -16.11 -26.01 16.72
N VAL A 144 -14.95 -26.55 16.38
CA VAL A 144 -14.06 -26.08 15.31
C VAL A 144 -14.71 -26.04 13.93
N THR A 145 -15.81 -26.78 13.74
CA THR A 145 -16.58 -26.81 12.48
C THR A 145 -17.69 -25.75 12.42
N ASP A 146 -17.90 -24.98 13.49
CA ASP A 146 -18.93 -23.94 13.56
C ASP A 146 -18.43 -22.62 12.94
N GLY A 147 -18.23 -22.66 11.62
CA GLY A 147 -17.67 -21.53 10.88
C GLY A 147 -18.46 -20.23 11.05
N ILE A 148 -19.80 -20.30 11.19
CA ILE A 148 -20.64 -19.10 11.38
C ILE A 148 -20.31 -18.43 12.71
N ASN A 149 -20.28 -19.19 13.80
CA ASN A 149 -19.98 -18.63 15.12
C ASN A 149 -18.52 -18.16 15.26
N ILE A 150 -17.59 -18.88 14.62
CA ILE A 150 -16.18 -18.47 14.56
C ILE A 150 -16.06 -17.15 13.81
N THR A 151 -16.58 -17.05 12.58
CA THR A 151 -16.49 -15.82 11.78
C THR A 151 -17.20 -14.65 12.44
N ARG A 152 -18.37 -14.86 13.07
CA ARG A 152 -19.06 -13.79 13.81
C ARG A 152 -18.25 -13.22 14.96
N ARG A 153 -17.43 -14.05 15.62
CA ARG A 153 -16.50 -13.61 16.68
C ARG A 153 -15.24 -12.92 16.15
N MET A 154 -14.96 -13.01 14.85
CA MET A 154 -13.85 -12.28 14.23
C MET A 154 -14.21 -10.82 13.91
N TRP A 155 -15.50 -10.51 13.77
CA TRP A 155 -15.96 -9.19 13.33
C TRP A 155 -16.05 -8.19 14.49
N ASN A 156 -16.06 -6.91 14.15
CA ASN A 156 -16.23 -5.78 15.08
C ASN A 156 -15.30 -5.84 16.30
N ARG A 157 -14.01 -6.10 16.07
CA ARG A 157 -13.01 -6.22 17.14
C ARG A 157 -11.66 -5.69 16.72
N THR A 158 -10.86 -5.40 17.74
CA THR A 158 -9.48 -4.97 17.58
C THR A 158 -8.57 -5.87 18.40
N PHE A 159 -7.43 -6.26 17.83
CA PHE A 159 -6.40 -7.05 18.51
C PHE A 159 -4.99 -6.58 18.09
N ASP A 160 -3.99 -6.94 18.88
CA ASP A 160 -2.59 -6.66 18.57
C ASP A 160 -2.00 -7.80 17.72
N GLY A 161 -1.76 -7.50 16.44
CA GLY A 161 -1.10 -8.38 15.48
C GLY A 161 0.39 -8.07 15.30
N ILE A 162 1.05 -8.79 14.41
CA ILE A 162 2.45 -8.54 14.06
C ILE A 162 2.61 -7.25 13.23
N THR A 163 1.58 -6.90 12.46
CA THR A 163 1.54 -5.65 11.69
C THR A 163 1.14 -4.43 12.54
N GLY A 164 0.93 -4.61 13.85
CA GLY A 164 0.44 -3.59 14.76
C GLY A 164 -1.01 -3.84 15.16
N LYS A 165 -1.74 -2.77 15.47
CA LYS A 165 -3.14 -2.86 15.90
C LYS A 165 -4.03 -3.18 14.70
N VAL A 166 -4.67 -4.34 14.70
CA VAL A 166 -5.57 -4.81 13.64
C VAL A 166 -7.00 -4.61 14.09
N SER A 167 -7.81 -3.93 13.29
CA SER A 167 -9.24 -3.75 13.56
C SER A 167 -10.06 -4.34 12.42
N ILE A 168 -11.02 -5.18 12.76
CA ILE A 168 -12.02 -5.74 11.86
C ILE A 168 -13.34 -5.03 12.14
N ASP A 169 -13.96 -4.48 11.11
CA ASP A 169 -15.21 -3.74 11.22
C ASP A 169 -16.42 -4.67 11.41
N GLU A 170 -17.61 -4.07 11.50
CA GLU A 170 -18.87 -4.79 11.66
C GLU A 170 -19.29 -5.67 10.47
N ASN A 171 -18.69 -5.46 9.30
CA ASN A 171 -18.92 -6.27 8.09
C ASN A 171 -17.89 -7.40 7.94
N GLY A 172 -16.88 -7.46 8.80
CA GLY A 172 -15.80 -8.43 8.70
C GLY A 172 -14.61 -7.98 7.86
N ASP A 173 -14.55 -6.70 7.51
CA ASP A 173 -13.46 -6.12 6.72
C ASP A 173 -12.39 -5.52 7.63
N ARG A 174 -11.13 -5.68 7.25
CA ARG A 174 -10.01 -5.08 7.97
C ARG A 174 -9.93 -3.59 7.63
N ASN A 175 -9.89 -2.74 8.65
CA ASN A 175 -9.53 -1.33 8.48
C ASN A 175 -8.09 -1.23 7.97
N ALA A 176 -7.92 -0.64 6.79
CA ALA A 176 -6.65 -0.56 6.11
C ALA A 176 -5.98 0.81 6.35
N ASP A 177 -4.70 0.76 6.67
CA ASP A 177 -3.85 1.93 6.78
C ASP A 177 -3.03 2.07 5.50
N TYR A 178 -3.11 3.25 4.90
CA TYR A 178 -2.37 3.61 3.68
C TYR A 178 -1.38 4.73 3.98
N SER A 179 -0.38 4.85 3.13
CA SER A 179 0.55 5.98 3.12
C SER A 179 0.51 6.63 1.75
N LEU A 180 0.62 7.96 1.72
CA LEU A 180 0.75 8.73 0.50
C LEU A 180 2.21 9.15 0.35
N LEU A 181 2.86 8.61 -0.67
CA LEU A 181 4.21 8.98 -1.03
C LEU A 181 4.19 10.19 -1.97
N ASP A 182 5.11 11.11 -1.73
CA ASP A 182 5.32 12.31 -2.52
C ASP A 182 6.82 12.44 -2.84
N MET A 183 7.15 13.09 -3.96
CA MET A 183 8.52 13.26 -4.40
C MET A 183 9.19 14.41 -3.65
N ASP A 184 10.37 14.18 -3.08
CA ASP A 184 11.29 15.27 -2.75
C ASP A 184 11.90 15.83 -4.06
N PRO A 185 11.60 17.09 -4.43
CA PRO A 185 12.04 17.66 -5.71
C PRO A 185 13.58 17.72 -5.83
N LYS A 186 14.31 17.80 -4.72
CA LYS A 186 15.78 17.90 -4.73
C LYS A 186 16.42 16.57 -5.10
N THR A 187 15.98 15.50 -4.46
CA THR A 187 16.57 14.15 -4.59
C THR A 187 15.88 13.32 -5.66
N GLY A 188 14.62 13.64 -5.99
CA GLY A 188 13.74 12.81 -6.81
C GLY A 188 13.28 11.55 -6.08
N GLU A 189 13.48 11.44 -4.77
CA GLU A 189 13.09 10.28 -3.99
C GLU A 189 11.67 10.43 -3.47
N PHE A 190 10.88 9.37 -3.59
CA PHE A 190 9.55 9.32 -3.00
C PHE A 190 9.65 8.99 -1.52
N GLN A 191 8.99 9.79 -0.70
CA GLN A 191 8.97 9.68 0.75
C GLN A 191 7.54 9.78 1.24
N ILE A 192 7.28 9.30 2.46
CA ILE A 192 5.96 9.43 3.08
C ILE A 192 5.68 10.92 3.32
N GLY A 193 4.82 11.50 2.49
CA GLY A 193 4.33 12.88 2.67
C GLY A 193 3.17 12.94 3.66
N SER A 194 2.33 11.90 3.70
CA SER A 194 1.25 11.79 4.69
C SER A 194 0.79 10.36 4.93
N GLU A 195 0.09 10.18 6.04
CA GLU A 195 -0.49 8.92 6.48
C GLU A 195 -2.02 8.97 6.37
N ILE A 196 -2.62 7.97 5.70
CA ILE A 196 -4.06 7.88 5.44
C ILE A 196 -4.63 6.71 6.25
N TYR A 197 -5.53 7.02 7.17
CA TYR A 197 -6.30 6.01 7.91
C TYR A 197 -7.66 5.85 7.24
N ALA A 198 -7.89 4.72 6.55
CA ALA A 198 -9.16 4.46 5.89
C ALA A 198 -10.08 3.67 6.82
N TYR A 199 -11.13 4.35 7.28
CA TYR A 199 -12.24 3.72 7.99
C TYR A 199 -13.42 3.65 7.03
N GLY A 200 -13.80 2.44 6.61
CA GLY A 200 -14.85 2.26 5.63
C GLY A 200 -15.56 0.92 5.81
N SER A 201 -16.88 0.98 5.94
CA SER A 201 -17.82 -0.13 5.76
C SER A 201 -18.31 -0.03 4.32
N PHE A 202 -18.42 -1.14 3.58
CA PHE A 202 -18.81 -1.18 2.15
C PHE A 202 -20.10 -0.41 1.79
N ASN A 203 -20.89 0.03 2.78
CA ASN A 203 -22.13 0.80 2.63
C ASN A 203 -22.13 2.22 3.24
N LYS A 204 -21.00 2.76 3.74
CA LYS A 204 -20.93 4.14 4.26
C LYS A 204 -19.60 4.82 3.90
N HIS A 205 -19.71 6.12 3.61
CA HIS A 205 -18.63 7.05 3.28
C HIS A 205 -17.30 6.72 3.99
N THR A 206 -16.26 6.41 3.20
CA THR A 206 -14.89 6.30 3.70
C THR A 206 -14.44 7.65 4.21
N SER A 207 -14.12 7.74 5.50
CA SER A 207 -13.56 8.96 6.09
C SER A 207 -12.03 8.87 6.06
N ILE A 208 -11.39 9.81 5.35
CA ILE A 208 -9.93 9.95 5.30
C ILE A 208 -9.52 10.91 6.42
N CYS A 209 -8.88 10.38 7.45
CA CYS A 209 -8.32 11.20 8.54
C CYS A 209 -6.86 11.55 8.22
N TYR A 210 -6.59 12.86 8.05
CA TYR A 210 -5.26 13.39 7.75
C TYR A 210 -4.48 13.70 9.04
N LYS A 211 -3.23 13.22 9.14
CA LYS A 211 -2.29 13.65 10.17
C LYS A 211 -1.01 14.15 9.51
N ASN A 212 -0.83 15.46 9.52
CA ASN A 212 0.33 16.12 8.93
C ASN A 212 1.56 15.93 9.84
N SER A 213 2.65 15.35 9.33
CA SER A 213 3.91 15.16 10.07
C SER A 213 5.04 16.09 9.63
N LEU A 214 4.80 17.01 8.69
CA LEU A 214 5.86 17.82 8.06
C LEU A 214 5.78 19.34 8.31
N PHE A 215 5.00 19.79 9.28
CA PHE A 215 5.06 21.18 9.77
C PHE A 215 5.18 21.24 11.30
N THR A 216 6.42 21.17 11.78
CA THR A 216 6.89 21.75 13.04
C THR A 216 8.25 22.37 12.80
#